data_AF-A0A3R7GXD9-F1
#
_entry.id   AF-A0A3R7GXD9-F1
#
_cell.length_a   1.000
_cell.length_b   1.000
_cell.length_c   1.000
_cell.angle_alpha   90.00
_cell.angle_beta   90.00
_cell.angle_gamma   90.00
#
_symmetry.space_group_name_H-M   'P 1'
#
loop_
_entity.id
_entity.type
_entity.pdbx_description
1 polymer ?
#
loop_
_entity_poly.entity_id
_entity_poly.type
_entity_poly.pdbx_seq_one_letter_code
_entity_poly.pdbx_strand_id
1 'polypeptide(L)'
;MKNPIAYEPPVDEDQLLLKWIRRARESQMSHYDMADLLCARDRGVGWLVTALTAFVGTAVFASLSASAVSPALRIFVGFVSVAAAVSAALQTFFRYAERAEKHRAAGARYGALRRRLEAIFAGDADARDGHYLTAIRDELDRLAEDSPNVPPRIFYRTQRTLADEPRRSRDA
;
A
#
# COMPACT_ATOMS: atom_id res chain seq x y z
N MET A 1 -22.05 -30.49 -2.56
CA MET A 1 -20.69 -29.95 -2.75
C MET A 1 -20.84 -28.59 -3.43
N LYS A 2 -20.49 -27.48 -2.75
CA LYS A 2 -20.51 -26.15 -3.38
C LYS A 2 -19.43 -26.15 -4.47
N ASN A 3 -19.85 -26.03 -5.72
CA ASN A 3 -18.97 -25.90 -6.88
C ASN A 3 -17.98 -24.75 -6.61
N PRO A 4 -16.66 -24.90 -6.87
CA PRO A 4 -15.78 -23.73 -6.88
C PRO A 4 -16.39 -22.73 -7.85
N ILE A 5 -16.55 -21.48 -7.41
CA ILE A 5 -17.28 -20.41 -8.11
C ILE A 5 -16.88 -20.43 -9.59
N ALA A 6 -17.80 -20.88 -10.46
CA ALA A 6 -17.55 -20.94 -11.88
C ALA A 6 -17.29 -19.51 -12.37
N TYR A 7 -16.10 -19.26 -12.90
CA TYR A 7 -15.83 -17.99 -13.56
C TYR A 7 -16.66 -17.95 -14.83
N GLU A 8 -17.64 -17.06 -14.87
CA GLU A 8 -18.41 -16.78 -16.07
C GLU A 8 -17.78 -15.60 -16.80
N PRO A 9 -17.35 -15.74 -18.06
CA PRO A 9 -16.85 -14.60 -18.85
C PRO A 9 -17.98 -13.62 -19.16
N PRO A 10 -17.69 -12.31 -19.32
CA PRO A 10 -18.70 -11.36 -19.78
C PRO A 10 -19.17 -11.72 -21.19
N VAL A 11 -20.48 -11.61 -21.43
CA VAL A 11 -21.10 -11.95 -22.74
C VAL A 11 -21.39 -10.72 -23.61
N ASP A 12 -21.33 -9.52 -23.03
CA ASP A 12 -21.55 -8.25 -23.69
C ASP A 12 -20.56 -7.18 -23.17
N GLU A 13 -20.53 -6.04 -23.86
CA GLU A 13 -19.65 -4.90 -23.57
C GLU A 13 -19.90 -4.30 -22.19
N ASP A 14 -21.17 -4.14 -21.80
CA ASP A 14 -21.54 -3.55 -20.52
C ASP A 14 -21.06 -4.41 -19.35
N GLN A 15 -21.22 -5.73 -19.45
CA GLN A 15 -20.69 -6.69 -18.47
C GLN A 15 -19.16 -6.68 -18.42
N LEU A 16 -18.49 -6.52 -19.56
CA LEU A 16 -17.03 -6.43 -19.63
C LEU A 16 -16.54 -5.17 -18.91
N LEU A 17 -17.15 -4.02 -19.21
CA LEU A 17 -16.83 -2.73 -18.59
C LEU A 17 -17.08 -2.78 -17.08
N LEU A 18 -18.22 -3.30 -16.62
CA LEU A 18 -18.51 -3.46 -15.19
C LEU A 18 -17.48 -4.35 -14.48
N LYS A 19 -17.05 -5.45 -15.12
CA LYS A 19 -15.98 -6.31 -14.58
C LYS A 19 -14.65 -5.58 -14.49
N TRP A 20 -14.29 -4.79 -15.50
CA TRP A 20 -13.07 -3.99 -15.50
C TRP A 20 -13.11 -2.86 -14.47
N ILE A 21 -14.24 -2.15 -14.32
CA ILE A 21 -14.44 -1.13 -13.28
C ILE A 21 -14.26 -1.74 -11.90
N ARG A 22 -14.89 -2.88 -11.64
CA ARG A 22 -14.74 -3.61 -10.37
C ARG A 22 -13.28 -3.99 -10.13
N ARG A 23 -12.61 -4.60 -11.11
CA ARG A 23 -11.20 -5.01 -10.97
C ARG A 23 -10.28 -3.81 -10.75
N ALA A 24 -10.47 -2.72 -11.48
CA ALA A 24 -9.71 -1.49 -11.31
C ALA A 24 -9.93 -0.88 -9.91
N ARG A 25 -11.16 -0.89 -9.39
CA ARG A 25 -11.48 -0.46 -8.02
C ARG A 25 -10.79 -1.33 -6.96
N GLU A 26 -10.88 -2.64 -7.09
CA GLU A 26 -10.26 -3.59 -6.17
C GLU A 26 -8.73 -3.43 -6.17
N SER A 27 -8.09 -3.31 -7.34
CA SER A 27 -6.67 -3.01 -7.46
C SER A 27 -6.31 -1.66 -6.86
N GLN A 28 -7.01 -0.58 -7.23
CA GLN A 28 -6.81 0.77 -6.70
C GLN A 28 -6.75 0.76 -5.18
N MET A 29 -7.79 0.23 -4.53
CA MET A 29 -7.91 0.25 -3.07
C MET A 29 -6.88 -0.64 -2.40
N SER A 30 -6.57 -1.80 -2.99
CA SER A 30 -5.59 -2.73 -2.41
C SER A 30 -4.17 -2.14 -2.44
N HIS A 31 -3.86 -1.35 -3.48
CA HIS A 31 -2.62 -0.59 -3.56
C HIS A 31 -2.56 0.53 -2.51
N TYR A 32 -3.64 1.28 -2.29
CA TYR A 32 -3.67 2.30 -1.22
C TYR A 32 -3.55 1.67 0.17
N ASP A 33 -4.27 0.59 0.46
CA ASP A 33 -4.16 -0.13 1.74
C ASP A 33 -2.73 -0.62 2.01
N MET A 34 -2.05 -1.09 0.96
CA MET A 34 -0.65 -1.51 1.05
C MET A 34 0.29 -0.32 1.27
N ALA A 35 0.05 0.80 0.59
CA ALA A 35 0.83 2.02 0.78
C ALA A 35 0.71 2.56 2.22
N ASP A 36 -0.50 2.55 2.78
CA ASP A 36 -0.75 3.01 4.14
C ASP A 36 -0.10 2.10 5.19
N LEU A 37 -0.16 0.78 4.98
CA LEU A 37 0.54 -0.18 5.83
C LEU A 37 2.05 0.05 5.82
N LEU A 38 2.65 0.25 4.64
CA LEU A 38 4.07 0.51 4.51
C LEU A 38 4.46 1.85 5.13
N CYS A 39 3.64 2.89 4.96
CA CYS A 39 3.85 4.19 5.59
C CYS A 39 3.76 4.11 7.12
N ALA A 40 2.83 3.33 7.68
CA ALA A 40 2.75 3.08 9.11
C ALA A 40 4.00 2.36 9.64
N ARG A 41 4.52 1.37 8.90
CA ARG A 41 5.75 0.66 9.26
C ARG A 41 6.99 1.55 9.18
N ASP A 42 7.09 2.36 8.14
CA ASP A 42 8.17 3.33 7.96
C ASP A 42 8.26 4.29 9.15
N ARG A 43 7.12 4.91 9.50
CA ARG A 43 7.01 5.77 10.68
C ARG A 43 7.35 5.05 11.98
N GLY A 44 6.88 3.81 12.16
CA GLY A 44 7.17 3.01 13.35
C GLY A 44 8.67 2.77 13.56
N VAL A 45 9.39 2.39 12.49
CA VAL A 45 10.85 2.21 12.55
C VAL A 45 11.55 3.56 12.75
N GLY A 46 11.11 4.61 12.06
CA GLY A 46 11.66 5.95 12.23
C GLY A 46 11.54 6.47 13.67
N TRP A 47 10.40 6.25 14.32
CA TRP A 47 10.22 6.60 15.74
C TRP A 47 11.13 5.81 16.67
N LEU A 48 11.30 4.51 16.43
CA LEU A 48 12.23 3.68 17.20
C LEU A 48 13.67 4.19 17.09
N VAL A 49 14.15 4.41 15.86
CA VAL A 49 15.51 4.92 15.61
C VAL A 49 15.71 6.28 16.29
N THR A 50 14.74 7.19 16.15
CA THR A 50 14.80 8.52 16.78
C THR A 50 14.89 8.43 18.30
N ALA A 51 14.06 7.60 18.93
CA ALA A 51 14.08 7.43 20.39
C ALA A 51 15.41 6.83 20.89
N LEU A 52 15.89 5.76 20.24
CA LEU A 52 17.14 5.11 20.66
C LEU A 52 18.35 6.03 20.47
N THR A 53 18.43 6.74 19.33
CA THR A 53 19.52 7.69 19.06
C THR A 53 19.50 8.90 20.00
N ALA A 54 18.31 9.45 20.29
CA ALA A 54 18.16 10.53 21.27
C ALA A 54 18.58 10.08 22.68
N PHE A 55 18.20 8.86 23.09
CA PHE A 55 18.63 8.28 24.35
C PHE A 55 20.16 8.13 24.41
N VAL A 56 20.78 7.55 23.39
CA VAL A 56 22.24 7.36 23.33
C VAL A 56 22.96 8.70 23.35
N GLY A 57 22.52 9.66 22.55
CA GLY A 57 23.10 11.02 22.53
C GLY A 57 23.01 11.68 23.91
N THR A 58 21.84 11.62 24.55
CA THR A 58 21.63 12.17 25.90
C THR A 58 22.53 11.49 26.92
N ALA A 59 22.64 10.15 26.89
CA ALA A 59 23.48 9.40 27.80
C ALA A 59 24.97 9.74 27.64
N VAL A 60 25.43 9.92 26.40
CA VAL A 60 26.81 10.34 26.10
C VAL A 60 27.07 11.74 26.66
N PHE A 61 26.19 12.72 26.39
CA PHE A 61 26.37 14.07 26.93
C PHE A 61 26.31 14.12 28.46
N ALA A 62 25.36 13.42 29.08
CA ALA A 62 25.25 13.33 30.54
C ALA A 62 26.52 12.73 31.17
N SER A 63 27.16 11.77 30.49
CA SER A 63 28.40 11.14 30.96
C SER A 63 29.59 12.10 31.02
N LEU A 64 29.59 13.18 30.23
CA LEU A 64 30.65 14.20 30.24
C LEU A 64 30.63 15.03 31.53
N SER A 65 29.44 15.25 32.10
CA SER A 65 29.27 15.98 33.36
C SER A 65 29.31 15.08 34.61
N ALA A 66 29.25 13.77 34.44
CA ALA A 66 29.17 12.83 35.55
C ALA A 66 30.55 12.50 36.12
N SER A 67 30.74 12.67 37.42
CA SER A 67 32.00 12.34 38.10
C SER A 67 32.34 10.84 38.05
N ALA A 68 31.33 9.98 37.97
CA ALA A 68 31.48 8.54 37.74
C ALA A 68 30.22 7.97 37.07
N VAL A 69 30.40 7.04 36.14
CA VAL A 69 29.31 6.29 35.48
C VAL A 69 29.53 4.81 35.73
N SER A 70 28.51 4.11 36.23
CA SER A 70 28.64 2.68 36.57
C SER A 70 28.96 1.84 35.32
N PRO A 71 29.80 0.78 35.44
CA PRO A 71 30.10 -0.11 34.32
C PRO A 71 28.85 -0.74 33.69
N ALA A 72 27.86 -1.11 34.51
CA ALA A 72 26.59 -1.66 34.05
C ALA A 72 25.83 -0.68 33.14
N LEU A 73 25.78 0.61 33.51
CA LEU A 73 25.14 1.63 32.70
C LEU A 73 25.88 1.88 31.38
N ARG A 74 27.22 1.85 31.39
CA ARG A 74 28.04 1.95 30.16
C ARG A 74 27.75 0.80 29.18
N ILE A 75 27.70 -0.43 29.69
CA ILE A 75 27.38 -1.62 28.90
C ILE A 75 25.97 -1.50 28.32
N PHE A 76 25.00 -1.09 29.14
CA PHE A 76 23.62 -0.89 28.69
C PHE A 76 23.52 0.14 27.56
N VAL A 77 24.12 1.33 27.71
CA VAL A 77 24.16 2.36 26.67
C VAL A 77 24.83 1.84 25.40
N GLY A 78 25.90 1.06 25.53
CA GLY A 78 26.55 0.38 24.40
C GLY A 78 25.60 -0.54 23.63
N PHE A 79 24.83 -1.38 24.32
CA PHE A 79 23.80 -2.22 23.68
C PHE A 79 22.72 -1.39 22.99
N VAL A 80 22.24 -0.31 23.62
CA VAL A 80 21.23 0.58 23.01
C VAL A 80 21.79 1.26 21.77
N SER A 81 23.08 1.64 21.78
CA SER A 81 23.76 2.21 20.61
C SER A 81 23.82 1.22 19.44
N VAL A 82 24.15 -0.05 19.70
CA VAL A 82 24.14 -1.09 18.66
C VAL A 82 22.72 -1.30 18.13
N ALA A 83 21.72 -1.36 19.00
CA ALA A 83 20.33 -1.50 18.59
C ALA A 83 19.85 -0.31 17.73
N ALA A 84 20.25 0.91 18.07
CA ALA A 84 19.98 2.12 17.28
C ALA A 84 20.58 2.01 15.87
N ALA A 85 21.86 1.65 15.78
CA ALA A 85 22.56 1.51 14.51
C ALA A 85 21.95 0.41 13.62
N VAL A 86 21.64 -0.75 14.19
CA VAL A 86 20.97 -1.85 13.46
C VAL A 86 19.59 -1.42 12.97
N SER A 87 18.80 -0.74 13.82
CA SER A 87 17.47 -0.26 13.43
C SER A 87 17.53 0.75 12.28
N ALA A 88 18.50 1.67 12.31
CA ALA A 88 18.73 2.64 11.24
C ALA A 88 19.15 1.97 9.92
N ALA A 89 20.00 0.94 10.00
CA ALA A 89 20.36 0.14 8.82
C ALA A 89 19.14 -0.58 8.25
N LEU A 90 18.32 -1.23 9.09
CA LEU A 90 17.09 -1.90 8.67
C LEU A 90 16.10 -0.93 8.03
N GLN A 91 15.96 0.30 8.54
CA GLN A 91 15.12 1.33 7.93
C GLN A 91 15.54 1.59 6.47
N THR A 92 16.85 1.73 6.23
CA THR A 92 17.41 1.95 4.89
C THR A 92 17.19 0.74 3.98
N PHE A 93 17.38 -0.48 4.49
CA PHE A 93 17.22 -1.70 3.69
C PHE A 93 15.76 -2.03 3.36
N PHE A 94 14.82 -1.77 4.27
CA PHE A 94 13.41 -2.09 4.05
C PHE A 94 12.72 -1.19 3.02
N ARG A 95 13.21 0.04 2.83
CA ARG A 95 12.72 1.02 1.84
C ARG A 95 11.20 1.18 1.87
N TYR A 96 10.62 1.22 3.08
CA TYR A 96 9.15 1.23 3.23
C TYR A 96 8.53 2.47 2.60
N ALA A 97 9.09 3.66 2.80
CA ALA A 97 8.63 4.89 2.17
C ALA A 97 8.56 4.80 0.63
N GLU A 98 9.62 4.32 -0.01
CA GLU A 98 9.67 4.18 -1.47
C GLU A 98 8.66 3.14 -1.98
N ARG A 99 8.59 1.99 -1.32
CA ARG A 99 7.63 0.94 -1.68
C ARG A 99 6.20 1.46 -1.53
N ALA A 100 5.93 2.22 -0.46
CA ALA A 100 4.63 2.87 -0.27
C ALA A 100 4.30 3.78 -1.45
N GLU A 101 5.26 4.61 -1.89
CA GLU A 101 5.07 5.50 -3.04
C GLU A 101 4.78 4.75 -4.34
N LYS A 102 5.48 3.64 -4.61
CA LYS A 102 5.17 2.78 -5.77
C LYS A 102 3.73 2.25 -5.72
N HIS A 103 3.26 1.84 -4.54
CA HIS A 103 1.87 1.44 -4.37
C HIS A 103 0.90 2.63 -4.52
N ARG A 104 1.19 3.83 -4.00
CA ARG A 104 0.35 5.03 -4.23
C ARG A 104 0.23 5.38 -5.70
N ALA A 105 1.35 5.36 -6.43
CA ALA A 105 1.37 5.63 -7.86
C ALA A 105 0.53 4.61 -8.65
N ALA A 106 0.66 3.32 -8.34
CA ALA A 106 -0.18 2.27 -8.92
C ALA A 106 -1.68 2.48 -8.58
N GLY A 107 -2.00 2.78 -7.32
CA GLY A 107 -3.35 3.10 -6.88
C GLY A 107 -3.95 4.31 -7.64
N ALA A 108 -3.16 5.37 -7.83
CA ALA A 108 -3.58 6.55 -8.59
C ALA A 108 -3.85 6.23 -10.06
N ARG A 109 -2.98 5.44 -10.70
CA ARG A 109 -3.15 5.03 -12.11
C ARG A 109 -4.39 4.13 -12.29
N TYR A 110 -4.59 3.13 -11.42
CA TYR A 110 -5.81 2.31 -11.43
C TYR A 110 -7.07 3.17 -11.18
N GLY A 111 -6.98 4.18 -10.31
CA GLY A 111 -8.08 5.11 -10.07
C GLY A 111 -8.41 6.01 -11.26
N ALA A 112 -7.40 6.44 -12.02
CA ALA A 112 -7.61 7.19 -13.25
C ALA A 112 -8.30 6.32 -14.32
N LEU A 113 -7.80 5.10 -14.51
CA LEU A 113 -8.40 4.13 -15.42
C LEU A 113 -9.85 3.78 -15.02
N ARG A 114 -10.11 3.59 -13.72
CA ARG A 114 -11.46 3.35 -13.21
C ARG A 114 -12.42 4.48 -13.60
N ARG A 115 -12.03 5.75 -13.39
CA ARG A 115 -12.87 6.90 -13.77
C ARG A 115 -13.10 6.97 -15.27
N ARG A 116 -12.09 6.64 -16.08
CA ARG A 116 -12.21 6.55 -17.54
C ARG A 116 -13.23 5.48 -17.95
N LEU A 117 -13.13 4.29 -17.36
CA LEU A 117 -14.10 3.21 -17.58
C LEU A 117 -15.52 3.60 -17.15
N GLU A 118 -15.66 4.29 -16.01
CA GLU A 118 -16.95 4.80 -15.52
C GLU A 118 -17.57 5.82 -16.48
N ALA A 119 -16.77 6.71 -17.08
CA ALA A 119 -17.24 7.66 -18.10
C ALA A 119 -17.73 6.96 -19.39
N ILE A 120 -16.98 5.97 -19.88
CA ILE A 120 -17.36 5.15 -21.04
C ILE A 120 -18.67 4.39 -20.77
N PHE A 121 -18.78 3.83 -19.57
CA PHE A 121 -19.98 3.11 -19.14
C PHE A 121 -21.21 4.03 -19.01
N ALA A 122 -21.01 5.28 -18.56
CA ALA A 122 -22.05 6.29 -18.47
C ALA A 122 -22.53 6.83 -19.84
N GLY A 123 -21.92 6.40 -20.95
CA GLY A 123 -22.33 6.76 -22.30
C GLY A 123 -21.72 8.07 -22.80
N ASP A 124 -20.53 8.43 -22.33
CA ASP A 124 -19.74 9.52 -22.92
C ASP A 124 -19.45 9.20 -24.40
N ALA A 125 -20.11 9.92 -25.30
CA ALA A 125 -20.10 9.66 -26.74
C ALA A 125 -18.69 9.84 -27.36
N ASP A 126 -17.89 10.75 -26.79
CA ASP A 126 -16.51 11.01 -27.25
C ASP A 126 -15.54 9.92 -26.76
N ALA A 127 -15.95 9.11 -25.78
CA ALA A 127 -15.10 8.08 -25.16
C ALA A 127 -15.20 6.70 -25.84
N ARG A 128 -16.20 6.48 -26.70
CA ARG A 128 -16.42 5.23 -27.45
C ARG A 128 -15.94 5.34 -28.91
N ASP A 129 -14.65 5.58 -29.09
CA ASP A 129 -14.03 5.48 -30.43
C ASP A 129 -13.97 4.01 -30.93
N GLY A 130 -13.60 3.77 -32.18
CA GLY A 130 -13.59 2.39 -32.74
C GLY A 130 -12.59 1.42 -32.08
N HIS A 131 -11.68 1.88 -31.21
CA HIS A 131 -10.57 1.10 -30.66
C HIS A 131 -10.47 1.16 -29.12
N TYR A 132 -11.43 1.78 -28.46
CA TYR A 132 -11.34 2.11 -27.04
C TYR A 132 -11.19 0.86 -26.15
N LEU A 133 -11.88 -0.24 -26.47
CA LEU A 133 -11.78 -1.49 -25.71
C LEU A 133 -10.37 -2.08 -25.75
N THR A 134 -9.72 -2.05 -26.91
CA THR A 134 -8.33 -2.48 -27.06
C THR A 134 -7.40 -1.57 -26.28
N ALA A 135 -7.59 -0.24 -26.37
CA ALA A 135 -6.77 0.72 -25.65
C ALA A 135 -6.87 0.55 -24.12
N ILE A 136 -8.07 0.28 -23.60
CA ILE A 136 -8.31 0.02 -22.18
C ILE A 136 -7.70 -1.31 -21.74
N ARG A 137 -7.82 -2.36 -22.56
CA ARG A 137 -7.18 -3.65 -22.30
C ARG A 137 -5.65 -3.50 -22.21
N ASP A 138 -5.04 -2.82 -23.18
CA ASP A 138 -3.60 -2.58 -23.19
C ASP A 138 -3.15 -1.72 -22.00
N GLU A 139 -3.99 -0.79 -21.54
CA GLU A 139 -3.74 -0.02 -20.32
C GLU A 139 -3.84 -0.88 -19.05
N LEU A 140 -4.83 -1.77 -18.96
CA LEU A 140 -4.96 -2.74 -17.85
C LEU A 140 -3.76 -3.68 -17.78
N ASP A 141 -3.34 -4.22 -18.93
CA ASP A 141 -2.22 -5.16 -19.02
C ASP A 141 -0.92 -4.46 -18.61
N ARG A 142 -0.64 -3.26 -19.14
CA ARG A 142 0.51 -2.45 -18.72
C ARG A 142 0.46 -2.11 -17.23
N LEU A 143 -0.69 -1.76 -16.67
CA LEU A 143 -0.82 -1.50 -15.24
C LEU A 143 -0.52 -2.74 -14.41
N ALA A 144 -0.98 -3.92 -14.85
CA ALA A 144 -0.72 -5.16 -14.15
C ALA A 144 0.76 -5.54 -14.18
N GLU A 145 1.47 -5.28 -15.29
CA GLU A 145 2.91 -5.53 -15.43
C GLU A 145 3.76 -4.55 -14.60
N ASP A 146 3.43 -3.26 -14.62
CA ASP A 146 4.21 -2.22 -13.94
C ASP A 146 3.99 -2.20 -12.42
N SER A 147 2.84 -2.70 -11.95
CA SER A 147 2.43 -2.52 -10.56
C SER A 147 3.17 -3.45 -9.61
N PRO A 148 3.57 -2.95 -8.42
CA PRO A 148 4.14 -3.81 -7.39
C PRO A 148 3.10 -4.82 -6.89
N ASN A 149 3.53 -6.06 -6.64
CA ASN A 149 2.64 -7.10 -6.13
C ASN A 149 1.99 -6.71 -4.80
N VAL A 150 0.66 -6.83 -4.71
CA VAL A 150 -0.08 -6.67 -3.46
C VAL A 150 -0.26 -8.04 -2.80
N PRO A 151 0.17 -8.23 -1.53
CA PRO A 151 0.03 -9.51 -0.85
C PRO A 151 -1.44 -9.96 -0.77
N PRO A 152 -1.75 -11.27 -0.94
CA PRO A 152 -3.13 -11.78 -0.95
C PRO A 152 -3.94 -11.40 0.31
N ARG A 153 -3.29 -11.37 1.48
CA ARG A 153 -3.94 -10.98 2.73
C ARG A 153 -4.47 -9.54 2.70
N ILE A 154 -3.77 -8.62 2.03
CA ILE A 154 -4.21 -7.24 1.88
C ILE A 154 -5.32 -7.19 0.85
N PHE A 155 -5.09 -7.78 -0.33
CA PHE A 155 -6.05 -7.81 -1.42
C PHE A 155 -7.43 -8.39 -1.00
N TYR A 156 -7.47 -9.55 -0.36
CA TYR A 156 -8.72 -10.16 0.10
C TYR A 156 -9.39 -9.38 1.24
N ARG A 157 -8.61 -8.71 2.10
CA ARG A 157 -9.15 -7.82 3.13
C ARG A 157 -9.84 -6.61 2.49
N THR A 158 -9.20 -6.01 1.49
CA THR A 158 -9.76 -4.89 0.73
C THR A 158 -11.04 -5.32 0.03
N GLN A 159 -11.03 -6.44 -0.72
CA GLN A 159 -12.22 -6.95 -1.40
C GLN A 159 -13.41 -7.17 -0.45
N ARG A 160 -13.17 -7.74 0.73
CA ARG A 160 -14.21 -7.92 1.75
C ARG A 160 -14.78 -6.58 2.23
N THR A 161 -13.91 -5.61 2.50
CA THR A 161 -14.31 -4.26 2.92
C THR A 161 -15.18 -3.58 1.85
N LEU A 162 -14.77 -3.69 0.59
CA LEU A 162 -15.49 -3.14 -0.56
C LEU A 162 -16.84 -3.84 -0.83
N ALA A 163 -16.96 -5.13 -0.50
CA ALA A 163 -18.20 -5.89 -0.62
C ALA A 163 -19.21 -5.56 0.50
N ASP A 164 -18.73 -5.17 1.68
CA ASP A 164 -19.58 -4.83 2.84
C ASP A 164 -20.08 -3.37 2.82
N GLU A 165 -19.43 -2.48 2.06
CA GLU A 165 -19.73 -1.04 1.97
C GLU A 165 -21.18 -0.70 1.53
N PRO A 166 -21.80 -1.39 0.55
CA PRO A 166 -23.20 -1.14 0.17
C PRO A 166 -24.21 -1.49 1.27
N ARG A 167 -23.85 -2.38 2.22
CA ARG A 167 -24.73 -2.76 3.34
C ARG A 167 -24.74 -1.67 4.41
N ARG A 168 -23.58 -1.11 4.75
CA ARG A 168 -23.47 -0.06 5.76
C ARG A 168 -24.17 1.25 5.39
N SER A 169 -24.20 1.61 4.11
CA SER A 169 -24.92 2.82 3.65
C SER A 169 -26.45 2.66 3.65
N ARG A 170 -26.99 1.46 3.81
CA ARG A 170 -28.44 1.20 3.89
C ARG A 170 -28.94 1.09 5.33
N ASP A 171 -28.05 0.84 6.28
CA ASP A 171 -28.34 0.65 7.70
C ASP A 171 -28.04 1.92 8.55
N ALA A 172 -27.64 3.03 7.90
CA ALA A 172 -27.36 4.33 8.51
C ALA A 172 -28.34 5.39 8.00
#